data_AF-X1I6X2-F1
#
_entry.id   AF-X1I6X2-F1
#
_cell.length_a   1.000
_cell.length_b   1.000
_cell.length_c   1.000
_cell.angle_alpha   90.00
_cell.angle_beta   90.00
_cell.angle_gamma   90.00
#
_symmetry.space_group_name_H-M   'P 1'
#
loop_
_entity.id
_entity.type
_entity.pdbx_description
1 polymer ?
#
loop_
_entity_poly.entity_id
_entity_poly.type
_entity_poly.pdbx_seq_one_letter_code
_entity_poly.pdbx_strand_id
1 'polypeptide(L)'
;KKLPFLLILILTGSLPWGEQKSTEVFAPFVSRLKAKAGENSITLTWRGSQDVLSHRLIFRHTEEISANNFAEAQRIARLAPETDVYIDYPPDTEKYFYAVLLEDEKKKPYKLFISFRNKTTSGAAISSLAPEKDLAAEVSGIGTRVGENSILISFQISKPNREFLLFRSEAPILNPEDLPPYPVRLKANTTSYQDYPIQGIDYYYAVLDAGLFGIGRVELTAGVNTTLNPVQLPMGPGRVGLSETAPLHPTTLPSS
;
A
#
# COMPACT_ATOMS: atom_id res chain seq x y z
N LYS A 1 19.05 10.55 -104.45
CA LYS A 1 19.68 10.82 -103.14
C LYS A 1 18.58 11.17 -102.16
N LYS A 2 18.20 10.23 -101.30
CA LYS A 2 17.08 10.36 -100.35
C LYS A 2 17.66 10.69 -98.97
N LEU A 3 17.13 11.72 -98.32
CA LEU A 3 17.46 12.12 -96.95
C LEU A 3 16.43 11.48 -96.00
N PRO A 4 16.82 10.81 -94.90
CA PRO A 4 15.86 10.25 -93.96
C PRO A 4 15.45 11.28 -92.89
N PHE A 5 14.17 11.20 -92.57
CA PHE A 5 13.41 11.99 -91.59
C PHE A 5 13.72 11.45 -90.17
N LEU A 6 14.28 12.30 -89.30
CA LEU A 6 14.53 11.96 -87.89
C LEU A 6 13.33 12.41 -87.04
N LEU A 7 12.52 11.46 -86.60
CA LEU A 7 11.38 11.66 -85.69
C LEU A 7 11.89 11.53 -84.25
N ILE A 8 11.88 12.63 -83.48
CA ILE A 8 12.19 12.63 -82.04
C ILE A 8 10.91 12.35 -81.26
N LEU A 9 10.84 11.19 -80.61
CA LEU A 9 9.75 10.77 -79.72
C LEU A 9 10.04 11.32 -78.31
N ILE A 10 9.24 12.27 -77.84
CA ILE A 10 9.29 12.77 -76.46
C ILE A 10 8.34 11.90 -75.62
N LEU A 11 8.88 10.95 -74.85
CA LEU A 11 8.13 10.26 -73.79
C LEU A 11 8.06 11.15 -72.55
N THR A 12 6.91 11.78 -72.31
CA THR A 12 6.58 12.39 -71.02
C THR A 12 6.14 11.30 -70.04
N GLY A 13 7.07 10.79 -69.25
CA GLY A 13 6.77 9.90 -68.13
C GLY A 13 6.26 10.70 -66.93
N SER A 14 4.94 10.66 -66.69
CA SER A 14 4.32 11.13 -65.46
C SER A 14 4.65 10.17 -64.32
N LEU A 15 5.56 10.56 -63.43
CA LEU A 15 5.82 9.87 -62.17
C LEU A 15 4.61 10.08 -61.23
N PRO A 16 3.98 9.02 -60.71
CA PRO A 16 3.02 9.18 -59.63
C PRO A 16 3.77 9.59 -58.37
N TRP A 17 3.50 10.82 -57.91
CA TRP A 17 3.87 11.30 -56.60
C TRP A 17 3.13 10.45 -55.57
N GLY A 18 3.78 9.41 -55.07
CA GLY A 18 3.28 8.65 -53.93
C GLY A 18 3.32 9.55 -52.71
N GLU A 19 2.15 9.91 -52.17
CA GLU A 19 2.04 10.40 -50.79
C GLU A 19 2.64 9.33 -49.88
N GLN A 20 3.86 9.60 -49.40
CA GLN A 20 4.48 8.83 -48.35
C GLN A 20 3.72 9.15 -47.07
N LYS A 21 2.62 8.43 -46.83
CA LYS A 21 1.94 8.38 -45.52
C LYS A 21 3.03 8.08 -44.50
N SER A 22 3.41 9.08 -43.72
CA SER A 22 4.25 8.90 -42.56
C SER A 22 3.51 7.96 -41.63
N THR A 23 3.91 6.70 -41.62
CA THR A 23 3.43 5.72 -40.65
C THR A 23 3.82 6.26 -39.28
N GLU A 24 2.87 6.90 -38.61
CA GLU A 24 3.02 7.39 -37.26
C GLU A 24 3.35 6.18 -36.39
N VAL A 25 4.59 6.11 -35.88
CA VAL A 25 5.09 4.96 -35.13
C VAL A 25 4.41 4.99 -33.75
N PHE A 26 3.22 4.42 -33.69
CA PHE A 26 2.48 4.26 -32.46
C PHE A 26 3.08 3.11 -31.64
N ALA A 27 3.72 3.46 -30.53
CA ALA A 27 4.35 2.53 -29.61
C ALA A 27 3.68 2.65 -28.24
N PRO A 28 2.67 1.81 -27.93
CA PRO A 28 1.98 1.92 -26.66
C PRO A 28 2.86 1.35 -25.54
N PHE A 29 3.11 2.14 -24.50
CA PHE A 29 3.86 1.71 -23.32
C PHE A 29 3.26 2.30 -22.05
N VAL A 30 3.46 1.62 -20.93
CA VAL A 30 3.21 2.23 -19.62
C VAL A 30 4.28 3.27 -19.32
N SER A 31 3.97 4.24 -18.47
CA SER A 31 4.90 5.28 -18.07
C SER A 31 5.09 5.34 -16.56
N ARG A 32 6.16 6.02 -16.13
CA ARG A 32 6.46 6.28 -14.71
C ARG A 32 6.56 5.00 -13.86
N LEU A 33 7.10 3.93 -14.42
CA LEU A 33 7.37 2.72 -13.66
C LEU A 33 8.31 3.03 -12.49
N LYS A 34 7.89 2.66 -11.29
CA LYS A 34 8.67 2.72 -10.06
C LYS A 34 8.63 1.37 -9.37
N ALA A 35 9.77 0.97 -8.82
CA ALA A 35 9.89 -0.15 -7.90
C ALA A 35 10.26 0.37 -6.52
N LYS A 36 9.46 0.03 -5.50
CA LYS A 36 9.73 0.37 -4.10
C LYS A 36 9.93 -0.93 -3.34
N ALA A 37 11.14 -1.14 -2.84
CA ALA A 37 11.44 -2.24 -1.94
C ALA A 37 10.77 -2.00 -0.57
N GLY A 38 10.10 -3.03 -0.07
CA GLY A 38 9.69 -3.20 1.31
C GLY A 38 10.57 -4.26 1.99
N GLU A 39 10.10 -4.76 3.13
CA GLU A 39 10.86 -5.71 3.94
C GLU A 39 11.02 -7.07 3.25
N ASN A 40 9.93 -7.61 2.69
CA ASN A 40 9.84 -8.92 2.04
C ASN A 40 9.16 -8.89 0.66
N SER A 41 8.88 -7.70 0.13
CA SER A 41 8.20 -7.53 -1.15
C SER A 41 8.68 -6.29 -1.89
N ILE A 42 8.44 -6.24 -3.19
CA ILE A 42 8.71 -5.08 -4.04
C ILE A 42 7.41 -4.62 -4.67
N THR A 43 6.97 -3.41 -4.34
CA THR A 43 5.78 -2.81 -4.96
C THR A 43 6.18 -2.10 -6.25
N LEU A 44 5.60 -2.54 -7.36
CA LEU A 44 5.69 -1.92 -8.66
C LEU A 44 4.46 -1.04 -8.90
N THR A 45 4.67 0.18 -9.37
CA THR A 45 3.60 1.12 -9.76
C THR A 45 3.93 1.74 -11.10
N TRP A 46 2.93 1.98 -11.94
CA TRP A 46 3.08 2.65 -13.23
C TRP A 46 1.80 3.39 -13.60
N ARG A 47 1.81 4.10 -14.73
CA ARG A 47 0.62 4.69 -15.34
C ARG A 47 0.34 4.02 -16.67
N GLY A 48 -0.87 3.52 -16.86
CA GLY A 48 -1.32 2.95 -18.13
C GLY A 48 -1.27 3.95 -19.29
N SER A 49 -1.16 3.43 -20.51
CA SER A 49 -1.41 4.23 -21.72
C SER A 49 -2.91 4.46 -21.85
N GLN A 50 -3.32 5.67 -22.24
CA GLN A 50 -4.75 6.01 -22.45
C GLN A 50 -5.30 5.40 -23.74
N ASP A 51 -4.40 5.04 -24.66
CA ASP A 51 -4.76 4.74 -26.04
C ASP A 51 -4.86 3.24 -26.32
N VAL A 52 -4.47 2.39 -25.36
CA VAL A 52 -4.44 0.92 -25.54
C VAL A 52 -4.91 0.17 -24.30
N LEU A 53 -6.03 -0.54 -24.45
CA LEU A 53 -6.52 -1.52 -23.50
C LEU A 53 -5.88 -2.88 -23.79
N SER A 54 -4.63 -3.06 -23.36
CA SER A 54 -3.94 -4.35 -23.47
C SER A 54 -3.42 -4.85 -22.13
N HIS A 55 -3.24 -6.17 -22.05
CA HIS A 55 -2.68 -6.83 -20.88
C HIS A 55 -1.26 -6.35 -20.63
N ARG A 56 -0.89 -6.33 -19.34
CA ARG A 56 0.44 -5.92 -18.90
C ARG A 56 1.24 -7.13 -18.51
N LEU A 57 2.44 -7.22 -19.04
CA LEU A 57 3.38 -8.30 -18.80
C LEU A 57 4.49 -7.76 -17.91
N ILE A 58 4.64 -8.35 -16.73
CA ILE A 58 5.67 -7.98 -15.77
C ILE A 58 6.84 -8.93 -15.91
N PHE A 59 8.02 -8.37 -16.12
CA PHE A 59 9.28 -9.09 -16.23
C PHE A 59 10.22 -8.69 -15.11
N ARG A 60 11.01 -9.66 -14.65
CA ARG A 60 12.03 -9.52 -13.62
C ARG A 60 13.35 -10.11 -14.10
N HIS A 61 14.45 -9.46 -13.76
CA HIS A 61 15.80 -9.93 -14.05
C HIS A 61 16.78 -9.41 -12.98
N THR A 62 17.93 -10.07 -12.79
CA THR A 62 18.97 -9.65 -11.83
C THR A 62 19.86 -8.52 -12.35
N GLU A 63 19.78 -8.24 -13.65
CA GLU A 63 20.42 -7.11 -14.33
C GLU A 63 19.39 -6.20 -15.00
N GLU A 64 19.77 -4.96 -15.33
CA GLU A 64 18.90 -4.03 -16.03
C GLU A 64 18.39 -4.63 -17.35
N ILE A 65 17.06 -4.70 -17.48
CA ILE A 65 16.42 -5.31 -18.65
C ILE A 65 16.63 -4.43 -19.89
N SER A 66 17.12 -5.04 -20.95
CA SER A 66 17.39 -4.46 -22.25
C SER A 66 16.99 -5.43 -23.37
N ALA A 67 17.06 -4.99 -24.62
CA ALA A 67 16.82 -5.88 -25.76
C ALA A 67 17.80 -7.07 -25.78
N ASN A 68 19.01 -6.92 -25.24
CA ASN A 68 20.08 -7.92 -25.30
C ASN A 68 19.88 -9.07 -24.30
N ASN A 69 19.33 -8.80 -23.11
CA ASN A 69 19.10 -9.80 -22.06
C ASN A 69 17.61 -10.14 -21.84
N PHE A 70 16.68 -9.56 -22.62
CA PHE A 70 15.25 -9.81 -22.44
C PHE A 70 14.85 -11.29 -22.56
N ALA A 71 15.58 -12.08 -23.34
CA ALA A 71 15.32 -13.51 -23.47
C ALA A 71 15.51 -14.29 -22.15
N GLU A 72 16.33 -13.75 -21.24
CA GLU A 72 16.64 -14.33 -19.94
C GLU A 72 15.74 -13.75 -18.82
N ALA A 73 15.03 -12.66 -19.10
CA ALA A 73 14.11 -12.05 -18.15
C ALA A 73 12.91 -12.98 -17.88
N GLN A 74 12.65 -13.22 -16.59
CA GLN A 74 11.54 -14.04 -16.13
C GLN A 74 10.24 -13.24 -16.22
N ARG A 75 9.24 -13.75 -16.95
CA ARG A 75 7.88 -13.22 -16.87
C ARG A 75 7.22 -13.68 -15.57
N ILE A 76 6.98 -12.75 -14.65
CA ILE A 76 6.42 -13.05 -13.32
C ILE A 76 4.91 -12.83 -13.22
N ALA A 77 4.33 -12.01 -14.10
CA ALA A 77 2.88 -11.80 -14.11
C ALA A 77 2.33 -11.38 -15.49
N ARG A 78 1.04 -11.62 -15.67
CA ARG A 78 0.19 -11.10 -16.76
C ARG A 78 -1.06 -10.51 -16.12
N LEU A 79 -1.25 -9.20 -16.25
CA LEU A 79 -2.27 -8.42 -15.55
C LEU A 79 -3.30 -7.86 -16.54
N ALA A 80 -4.48 -7.53 -16.02
CA ALA A 80 -5.56 -6.94 -16.80
C ALA A 80 -5.22 -5.49 -17.26
N PRO A 81 -5.88 -4.97 -18.31
CA PRO A 81 -5.64 -3.64 -18.88
C PRO A 81 -5.92 -2.44 -17.98
N GLU A 82 -6.49 -2.63 -16.80
CA GLU A 82 -6.79 -1.59 -15.81
C GLU A 82 -5.79 -1.55 -14.64
N THR A 83 -4.99 -2.62 -14.45
CA THR A 83 -4.07 -2.72 -13.32
C THR A 83 -2.86 -1.78 -13.44
N ASP A 84 -2.61 -0.97 -12.43
CA ASP A 84 -1.51 0.00 -12.35
C ASP A 84 -0.51 -0.25 -11.22
N VAL A 85 -0.74 -1.32 -10.45
CA VAL A 85 0.08 -1.75 -9.31
C VAL A 85 0.29 -3.27 -9.34
N TYR A 86 1.47 -3.73 -8.91
CA TYR A 86 1.78 -5.14 -8.69
C TYR A 86 2.75 -5.29 -7.52
N ILE A 87 2.60 -6.37 -6.74
CA ILE A 87 3.48 -6.69 -5.63
C ILE A 87 4.24 -7.97 -5.99
N ASP A 88 5.57 -7.85 -6.09
CA ASP A 88 6.45 -9.00 -6.25
C ASP A 88 6.96 -9.49 -4.89
N TYR A 89 7.12 -10.81 -4.78
CA TYR A 89 7.76 -11.48 -3.65
C TYR A 89 8.98 -12.25 -4.17
N PRO A 90 10.16 -11.60 -4.24
CA PRO A 90 11.38 -12.22 -4.71
C PRO A 90 11.77 -13.47 -3.90
N PRO A 91 12.41 -14.46 -4.54
CA PRO A 91 12.84 -15.70 -3.88
C PRO A 91 14.11 -15.54 -3.03
N ASP A 92 14.82 -14.42 -3.17
CA ASP A 92 16.04 -14.08 -2.46
C ASP A 92 16.12 -12.55 -2.21
N THR A 93 17.18 -12.11 -1.52
CA THR A 93 17.44 -10.69 -1.25
C THR A 93 18.29 -10.04 -2.35
N GLU A 94 18.42 -10.68 -3.52
CA GLU A 94 19.18 -10.10 -4.63
C GLU A 94 18.50 -8.85 -5.17
N LYS A 95 19.29 -8.07 -5.90
CA LYS A 95 18.78 -6.89 -6.58
C LYS A 95 18.08 -7.29 -7.87
N TYR A 96 16.84 -6.85 -8.02
CA TYR A 96 16.02 -7.13 -9.20
C TYR A 96 15.64 -5.87 -9.97
N PHE A 97 15.66 -5.97 -11.29
CA PHE A 97 15.21 -4.99 -12.25
C PHE A 97 13.93 -5.45 -12.92
N TYR A 98 13.07 -4.49 -13.26
CA TYR A 98 11.72 -4.77 -13.71
C TYR A 98 11.42 -4.08 -15.03
N ALA A 99 10.60 -4.72 -15.86
CA ALA A 99 9.99 -4.13 -17.03
C ALA A 99 8.50 -4.46 -17.07
N VAL A 100 7.70 -3.48 -17.51
CA VAL A 100 6.26 -3.63 -17.72
C VAL A 100 5.97 -3.37 -19.18
N LEU A 101 5.66 -4.42 -19.92
CA LEU A 101 5.42 -4.37 -21.36
C LEU A 101 3.94 -4.60 -21.64
N LEU A 102 3.44 -4.04 -22.74
CA LEU A 102 2.10 -4.34 -23.22
C LEU A 102 2.13 -5.57 -24.12
N GLU A 103 1.05 -6.33 -24.08
CA GLU A 103 0.80 -7.44 -24.98
C GLU A 103 0.23 -6.92 -26.32
N ASP A 104 0.61 -7.51 -27.46
CA ASP A 104 0.02 -7.22 -28.78
C ASP A 104 -1.17 -8.14 -29.07
N GLU A 105 -1.85 -7.94 -30.20
CA GLU A 105 -2.98 -8.78 -30.63
C GLU A 105 -2.61 -10.27 -30.80
N LYS A 106 -1.33 -10.56 -31.04
CA LYS A 106 -0.77 -11.92 -31.18
C LYS A 106 -0.28 -12.48 -29.85
N LYS A 107 -0.62 -11.85 -28.73
CA LYS A 107 -0.23 -12.22 -27.36
C LYS A 107 1.28 -12.15 -27.11
N LYS A 108 2.01 -11.33 -27.86
CA LYS A 108 3.46 -11.13 -27.71
C LYS A 108 3.75 -9.81 -27.02
N PRO A 109 4.83 -9.71 -26.22
CA PRO A 109 5.22 -8.45 -25.61
C PRO A 109 5.72 -7.47 -26.67
N TYR A 110 5.30 -6.20 -26.57
CA TYR A 110 5.89 -5.09 -27.31
C TYR A 110 7.26 -4.76 -26.73
N LYS A 111 8.33 -5.26 -27.36
CA LYS A 111 9.72 -5.23 -26.86
C LYS A 111 10.41 -3.87 -27.08
N LEU A 112 9.82 -2.81 -26.54
CA LEU A 112 10.43 -1.48 -26.50
C LEU A 112 10.81 -1.14 -25.06
N PHE A 113 12.08 -0.85 -24.82
CA PHE A 113 12.62 -0.62 -23.47
C PHE A 113 13.06 0.83 -23.31
N ILE A 114 12.28 1.63 -22.60
CA ILE A 114 12.55 3.05 -22.38
C ILE A 114 12.78 3.28 -20.89
N SER A 115 14.02 3.68 -20.57
CA SER A 115 14.43 4.02 -19.20
C SER A 115 13.48 5.03 -18.56
N PHE A 116 13.16 4.84 -17.27
CA PHE A 116 12.24 5.66 -16.49
C PHE A 116 10.78 5.71 -16.98
N ARG A 117 10.43 4.93 -18.02
CA ARG A 117 9.04 4.78 -18.47
C ARG A 117 8.51 3.42 -18.12
N ASN A 118 9.03 2.39 -18.77
CA ASN A 118 8.49 1.03 -18.70
C ASN A 118 9.53 0.00 -18.27
N LYS A 119 10.73 0.44 -17.89
CA LYS A 119 11.72 -0.35 -17.15
C LYS A 119 12.37 0.46 -16.04
N THR A 120 12.84 -0.23 -15.02
CA THR A 120 13.69 0.35 -13.98
C THR A 120 15.15 0.40 -14.44
N THR A 121 15.85 1.46 -14.05
CA THR A 121 17.31 1.61 -14.25
C THR A 121 18.09 1.39 -12.96
N SER A 122 17.37 1.24 -11.84
CA SER A 122 17.92 0.91 -10.54
C SER A 122 17.16 -0.29 -10.03
N GLY A 123 17.90 -1.31 -9.59
CA GLY A 123 17.27 -2.51 -9.07
C GLY A 123 16.78 -2.30 -7.63
N ALA A 124 15.71 -3.01 -7.29
CA ALA A 124 15.12 -3.08 -5.96
C ALA A 124 15.44 -4.44 -5.34
N ALA A 125 15.79 -4.46 -4.06
CA ALA A 125 16.09 -5.67 -3.29
C ALA A 125 15.26 -5.63 -2.01
N ILE A 126 14.67 -6.76 -1.63
CA ILE A 126 14.02 -6.93 -0.34
C ILE A 126 15.09 -7.09 0.75
N SER A 127 14.77 -6.73 1.99
CA SER A 127 15.71 -6.85 3.11
C SER A 127 15.64 -8.20 3.84
N SER A 128 14.57 -8.98 3.63
CA SER A 128 14.34 -10.25 4.32
C SER A 128 13.49 -11.20 3.47
N LEU A 129 13.82 -12.49 3.54
CA LEU A 129 13.03 -13.57 2.94
C LEU A 129 11.97 -14.15 3.85
N ALA A 130 12.05 -13.83 5.14
CA ALA A 130 11.13 -14.36 6.11
C ALA A 130 9.71 -13.85 5.76
N PRO A 131 8.72 -14.76 5.60
CA PRO A 131 7.32 -14.39 5.55
C PRO A 131 7.00 -13.41 6.68
N GLU A 132 6.10 -12.45 6.46
CA GLU A 132 5.72 -11.49 7.50
C GLU A 132 5.37 -12.17 8.83
N LYS A 133 4.81 -13.38 8.79
CA LYS A 133 4.54 -14.22 9.96
C LYS A 133 5.80 -14.55 10.79
N ASP A 134 6.91 -14.83 10.12
CA ASP A 134 8.16 -15.20 10.77
C ASP A 134 8.90 -13.95 11.28
N LEU A 135 8.60 -12.78 10.72
CA LEU A 135 9.10 -11.47 11.16
C LEU A 135 8.24 -10.84 12.25
N ALA A 136 6.96 -11.20 12.32
CA ALA A 136 6.00 -10.70 13.28
C ALA A 136 6.48 -10.83 14.72
N ALA A 137 6.19 -9.82 15.51
CA ALA A 137 6.31 -9.91 16.95
C ALA A 137 5.09 -10.65 17.52
N GLU A 138 5.35 -11.55 18.46
CA GLU A 138 4.30 -12.14 19.28
C GLU A 138 3.99 -11.17 20.43
N VAL A 139 2.70 -10.99 20.68
CA VAL A 139 2.18 -10.23 21.81
C VAL A 139 1.57 -11.22 22.79
N SER A 140 1.93 -11.11 24.06
CA SER A 140 1.40 -12.00 25.10
C SER A 140 1.22 -11.27 26.43
N GLY A 141 0.51 -11.92 27.35
CA GLY A 141 0.35 -11.43 28.72
C GLY A 141 -0.33 -10.06 28.80
N ILE A 142 -1.25 -9.76 27.88
CA ILE A 142 -2.02 -8.52 27.96
C ILE A 142 -2.82 -8.47 29.27
N GLY A 143 -2.73 -7.36 29.97
CA GLY A 143 -3.41 -7.13 31.22
C GLY A 143 -3.75 -5.66 31.40
N THR A 144 -4.75 -5.40 32.23
CA THR A 144 -5.26 -4.05 32.49
C THR A 144 -5.28 -3.78 33.99
N ARG A 145 -4.99 -2.54 34.38
CA ARG A 145 -5.10 -2.08 35.76
C ARG A 145 -5.74 -0.70 35.79
N VAL A 146 -6.75 -0.55 36.63
CA VAL A 146 -7.42 0.73 36.86
C VAL A 146 -6.52 1.63 37.72
N GLY A 147 -6.24 2.83 37.23
CA GLY A 147 -5.63 3.93 37.98
C GLY A 147 -6.69 4.96 38.42
N GLU A 148 -6.25 6.14 38.85
CA GLU A 148 -7.17 7.18 39.35
C GLU A 148 -8.15 7.70 38.28
N ASN A 149 -7.64 7.96 37.08
CA ASN A 149 -8.39 8.53 35.96
C ASN A 149 -8.05 7.88 34.62
N SER A 150 -7.44 6.69 34.66
CA SER A 150 -6.92 6.01 33.47
C SER A 150 -6.92 4.49 33.66
N ILE A 151 -6.82 3.77 32.55
CA ILE A 151 -6.55 2.34 32.53
C ILE A 151 -5.13 2.15 32.01
N LEU A 152 -4.28 1.49 32.80
CA LEU A 152 -2.97 1.05 32.31
C LEU A 152 -3.11 -0.31 31.65
N ILE A 153 -2.75 -0.39 30.38
CA ILE A 153 -2.63 -1.62 29.61
C ILE A 153 -1.15 -2.01 29.60
N SER A 154 -0.83 -3.25 29.96
CA SER A 154 0.52 -3.81 29.95
C SER A 154 0.55 -5.12 29.16
N PHE A 155 1.64 -5.38 28.45
CA PHE A 155 1.79 -6.58 27.62
C PHE A 155 3.29 -6.88 27.38
N GLN A 156 3.57 -8.09 26.90
CA GLN A 156 4.90 -8.55 26.52
C GLN A 156 5.03 -8.62 25.00
N ILE A 157 6.25 -8.39 24.51
CA ILE A 157 6.57 -8.36 23.09
C ILE A 157 7.81 -9.23 22.85
N SER A 158 7.76 -10.17 21.90
CA SER A 158 8.92 -11.01 21.56
C SER A 158 9.98 -10.29 20.73
N LYS A 159 9.60 -9.29 19.91
CA LYS A 159 10.50 -8.47 19.07
C LYS A 159 10.25 -6.98 19.29
N PRO A 160 11.04 -6.32 20.15
CA PRO A 160 10.69 -5.00 20.66
C PRO A 160 10.96 -3.88 19.63
N ASN A 161 11.69 -4.15 18.56
CA ASN A 161 11.95 -3.22 17.45
C ASN A 161 10.77 -3.05 16.46
N ARG A 162 9.62 -3.72 16.68
CA ARG A 162 8.45 -3.64 15.80
C ARG A 162 7.40 -2.65 16.32
N GLU A 163 6.53 -2.19 15.42
CA GLU A 163 5.38 -1.35 15.76
C GLU A 163 4.14 -2.18 16.07
N PHE A 164 3.29 -1.67 16.96
CA PHE A 164 2.06 -2.35 17.40
C PHE A 164 0.85 -1.45 17.26
N LEU A 165 -0.32 -2.08 17.23
CA LEU A 165 -1.63 -1.43 17.21
C LEU A 165 -2.39 -1.84 18.46
N LEU A 166 -2.87 -0.87 19.23
CA LEU A 166 -3.78 -1.06 20.36
C LEU A 166 -5.21 -0.74 19.92
N PHE A 167 -6.11 -1.68 20.14
CA PHE A 167 -7.53 -1.54 19.88
C PHE A 167 -8.30 -1.47 21.20
N ARG A 168 -9.38 -0.69 21.23
CA ARG A 168 -10.31 -0.59 22.36
C ARG A 168 -11.74 -0.79 21.87
N SER A 169 -12.46 -1.73 22.47
CA SER A 169 -13.85 -2.02 22.16
C SER A 169 -14.70 -1.99 23.42
N GLU A 170 -15.99 -1.67 23.27
CA GLU A 170 -17.02 -1.79 24.32
C GLU A 170 -17.64 -3.20 24.37
N ALA A 171 -17.22 -4.08 23.45
CA ALA A 171 -17.60 -5.48 23.38
C ALA A 171 -16.36 -6.39 23.33
N PRO A 172 -16.47 -7.68 23.73
CA PRO A 172 -15.38 -8.63 23.62
C PRO A 172 -14.78 -8.68 22.21
N ILE A 173 -13.46 -8.67 22.10
CA ILE A 173 -12.75 -8.79 20.82
C ILE A 173 -12.35 -10.26 20.66
N LEU A 174 -13.18 -11.05 19.99
CA LEU A 174 -12.99 -12.50 19.85
C LEU A 174 -12.46 -12.87 18.46
N ASN A 175 -12.86 -12.11 17.44
CA ASN A 175 -12.53 -12.36 16.03
C ASN A 175 -12.05 -11.06 15.37
N PRO A 176 -11.33 -11.14 14.23
CA PRO A 176 -10.87 -9.94 13.51
C PRO A 176 -11.98 -8.95 13.14
N GLU A 177 -13.20 -9.44 12.91
CA GLU A 177 -14.41 -8.64 12.62
C GLU A 177 -14.82 -7.72 13.81
N ASP A 178 -14.42 -8.08 15.04
CA ASP A 178 -14.73 -7.33 16.26
C ASP A 178 -13.75 -6.14 16.47
N LEU A 179 -12.72 -6.01 15.63
CA LEU A 179 -11.72 -4.97 15.77
C LEU A 179 -12.30 -3.60 15.35
N PRO A 180 -12.20 -2.58 16.22
CA PRO A 180 -12.64 -1.24 15.87
C PRO A 180 -11.74 -0.63 14.77
N PRO A 181 -12.29 0.27 13.93
CA PRO A 181 -11.59 0.79 12.75
C PRO A 181 -10.42 1.73 13.07
N TYR A 182 -10.32 2.24 14.30
CA TYR A 182 -9.36 3.27 14.68
C TYR A 182 -8.45 2.80 15.83
N PRO A 183 -7.40 2.01 15.56
CA PRO A 183 -6.41 1.65 16.56
C PRO A 183 -5.47 2.82 16.89
N VAL A 184 -4.91 2.77 18.11
CA VAL A 184 -3.78 3.61 18.51
C VAL A 184 -2.49 2.93 18.07
N ARG A 185 -1.62 3.65 17.35
CA ARG A 185 -0.29 3.14 16.98
C ARG A 185 0.71 3.33 18.12
N LEU A 186 1.36 2.24 18.51
CA LEU A 186 2.40 2.22 19.55
C LEU A 186 3.79 2.17 18.91
N LYS A 187 4.73 2.92 19.48
CA LYS A 187 6.13 2.92 19.04
C LYS A 187 6.82 1.62 19.41
N ALA A 188 7.92 1.30 18.72
CA ALA A 188 8.84 0.26 19.14
C ALA A 188 9.23 0.38 20.62
N ASN A 189 9.46 -0.77 21.26
CA ASN A 189 9.79 -0.96 22.67
C ASN A 189 8.69 -0.56 23.66
N THR A 190 7.47 -0.24 23.22
CA THR A 190 6.35 0.10 24.11
C THR A 190 5.74 -1.17 24.71
N THR A 191 5.87 -1.38 26.02
CA THR A 191 5.29 -2.54 26.73
C THR A 191 4.07 -2.17 27.59
N SER A 192 3.72 -0.90 27.64
CA SER A 192 2.53 -0.41 28.34
C SER A 192 1.96 0.85 27.70
N TYR A 193 0.66 1.05 27.83
CA TYR A 193 -0.05 2.23 27.35
C TYR A 193 -1.05 2.70 28.41
N GLN A 194 -1.14 4.02 28.60
CA GLN A 194 -2.11 4.63 29.51
C GLN A 194 -3.28 5.18 28.69
N ASP A 195 -4.46 4.58 28.86
CA ASP A 195 -5.69 5.01 28.21
C ASP A 195 -6.58 5.82 29.17
N TYR A 196 -7.34 6.77 28.64
CA TYR A 196 -8.23 7.64 29.40
C TYR A 196 -9.67 7.51 28.87
N PRO A 197 -10.32 6.35 29.07
CA PRO A 197 -11.66 6.12 28.57
C PRO A 197 -12.73 6.82 29.42
N ILE A 198 -13.96 6.81 28.91
CA ILE A 198 -15.13 7.32 29.64
C ILE A 198 -15.39 6.40 30.85
N GLN A 199 -15.78 7.01 31.98
CA GLN A 199 -16.08 6.28 33.20
C GLN A 199 -17.41 5.51 33.11
N GLY A 200 -17.48 4.37 33.79
CA GLY A 200 -18.69 3.54 33.88
C GLY A 200 -18.99 2.69 32.64
N ILE A 201 -18.05 2.59 31.69
CA ILE A 201 -18.16 1.74 30.50
C ILE A 201 -17.13 0.62 30.58
N ASP A 202 -17.56 -0.58 30.23
CA ASP A 202 -16.72 -1.78 30.15
C ASP A 202 -15.91 -1.76 28.84
N TYR A 203 -14.59 -1.87 28.95
CA TYR A 203 -13.70 -1.88 27.80
C TYR A 203 -12.88 -3.18 27.71
N TYR A 204 -12.72 -3.64 26.47
CA TYR A 204 -11.84 -4.71 26.06
C TYR A 204 -10.72 -4.15 25.20
N TYR A 205 -9.53 -4.73 25.34
CA TYR A 205 -8.34 -4.30 24.63
C TYR A 205 -7.72 -5.44 23.83
N ALA A 206 -7.13 -5.10 22.68
CA ALA A 206 -6.31 -5.99 21.88
C ALA A 206 -5.02 -5.28 21.46
N VAL A 207 -3.89 -6.00 21.43
CA VAL A 207 -2.61 -5.49 20.94
C VAL A 207 -2.07 -6.41 19.86
N LEU A 208 -1.81 -5.87 18.66
CA LEU A 208 -1.40 -6.64 17.47
C LEU A 208 -0.14 -6.07 16.83
N ASP A 209 0.65 -6.92 16.17
CA ASP A 209 1.74 -6.50 15.29
C ASP A 209 1.18 -5.71 14.10
N ALA A 210 1.71 -4.51 13.86
CA ALA A 210 1.21 -3.63 12.81
C ALA A 210 1.42 -4.19 11.39
N GLY A 211 2.50 -4.95 11.17
CA GLY A 211 2.82 -5.58 9.90
C GLY A 211 1.84 -6.70 9.56
N LEU A 212 1.59 -7.61 10.51
CA LEU A 212 0.58 -8.66 10.36
C LEU A 212 -0.83 -8.11 10.11
N PHE A 213 -1.22 -7.08 10.86
CA PHE A 213 -2.50 -6.42 10.65
C PHE A 213 -2.58 -5.79 9.25
N GLY A 214 -1.52 -5.12 8.80
CA GLY A 214 -1.45 -4.48 7.48
C GLY A 214 -1.62 -5.45 6.29
N ILE A 215 -1.31 -6.73 6.48
CA ILE A 215 -1.50 -7.78 5.46
C ILE A 215 -2.72 -8.68 5.74
N GLY A 216 -3.57 -8.32 6.71
CA GLY A 216 -4.79 -9.05 7.06
C GLY A 216 -4.56 -10.42 7.73
N ARG A 217 -3.37 -10.67 8.28
CA ARG A 217 -3.03 -11.92 8.99
C ARG A 217 -3.09 -11.74 10.49
N VAL A 218 -4.29 -11.48 10.99
CA VAL A 218 -4.53 -11.26 12.42
C VAL A 218 -4.88 -12.58 13.09
N GLU A 219 -4.15 -12.93 14.15
CA GLU A 219 -4.50 -14.03 15.05
C GLU A 219 -4.88 -13.43 16.41
N LEU A 220 -6.10 -13.70 16.88
CA LEU A 220 -6.59 -13.25 18.19
C LEU A 220 -6.73 -14.43 19.12
N THR A 221 -6.16 -14.30 20.31
CA THR A 221 -6.22 -15.31 21.36
C THR A 221 -6.55 -14.64 22.68
N ALA A 222 -7.73 -14.98 23.22
CA ALA A 222 -8.25 -14.47 24.49
C ALA A 222 -7.25 -14.71 25.64
N GLY A 223 -6.95 -13.67 26.40
CA GLY A 223 -5.99 -13.68 27.51
C GLY A 223 -4.51 -13.64 27.09
N VAL A 224 -4.21 -13.66 25.79
CA VAL A 224 -2.83 -13.59 25.27
C VAL A 224 -2.57 -12.19 24.70
N ASN A 225 -3.24 -11.86 23.60
CA ASN A 225 -3.14 -10.56 22.93
C ASN A 225 -4.46 -9.78 22.94
N THR A 226 -5.50 -10.35 23.54
CA THR A 226 -6.77 -9.69 23.87
C THR A 226 -7.14 -9.90 25.35
N THR A 227 -7.80 -8.93 25.97
CA THR A 227 -8.29 -9.05 27.34
C THR A 227 -9.49 -10.00 27.41
N LEU A 228 -9.47 -10.95 28.36
CA LEU A 228 -10.58 -11.88 28.56
C LEU A 228 -11.79 -11.23 29.25
N ASN A 229 -11.53 -10.45 30.30
CA ASN A 229 -12.54 -9.75 31.08
C ASN A 229 -12.51 -8.26 30.75
N PRO A 230 -13.66 -7.56 30.80
CA PRO A 230 -13.68 -6.13 30.63
C PRO A 230 -12.98 -5.44 31.81
N VAL A 231 -12.50 -4.23 31.55
CA VAL A 231 -12.04 -3.31 32.59
C VAL A 231 -12.85 -2.02 32.50
N GLN A 232 -13.23 -1.50 33.66
CA GLN A 232 -14.04 -0.30 33.77
C GLN A 232 -13.28 0.74 34.61
N LEU A 233 -13.23 1.98 34.12
CA LEU A 233 -12.85 3.12 34.96
C LEU A 233 -14.09 3.50 35.79
N PRO A 234 -14.07 3.38 37.13
CA PRO A 234 -15.26 3.63 37.94
C PRO A 234 -15.71 5.08 37.82
N MET A 235 -17.02 5.32 37.95
CA MET A 235 -17.54 6.67 38.11
C MET A 235 -16.98 7.25 39.40
N GLY A 236 -16.28 8.39 39.31
CA GLY A 236 -15.87 9.15 40.49
C GLY A 236 -17.09 9.53 41.34
N PRO A 237 -16.92 9.76 42.66
CA PRO A 237 -18.00 10.29 43.47
C PRO A 237 -18.50 11.58 42.82
N GLY A 238 -19.73 11.56 42.33
CA GLY A 238 -20.28 12.67 41.56
C GLY A 238 -20.10 13.99 42.30
N ARG A 239 -19.70 15.04 41.59
CA ARG A 239 -19.91 16.40 42.07
C ARG A 239 -21.43 16.66 42.08
N VAL A 240 -22.12 16.12 43.08
CA VAL A 240 -23.43 16.60 43.53
C VAL A 240 -23.14 17.93 44.20
N GLY A 241 -23.10 18.99 43.41
CA GLY A 241 -22.61 20.29 43.83
C GLY A 241 -23.08 21.40 42.92
N LEU A 242 -24.39 21.47 42.66
CA LEU A 242 -25.02 22.76 42.45
C LEU A 242 -25.20 23.38 43.84
N SER A 243 -24.35 24.35 44.17
CA SER A 243 -24.58 25.22 45.34
C SER A 243 -25.86 26.01 45.10
N GLU A 244 -26.98 25.53 45.64
CA GLU A 244 -28.18 26.33 45.83
C GLU A 244 -28.02 27.12 47.14
N THR A 245 -27.21 28.17 47.08
CA THR A 245 -27.26 29.26 48.05
C THR A 245 -27.39 30.56 47.27
N ALA A 246 -28.62 30.83 46.85
CA ALA A 246 -29.03 32.16 46.43
C ALA A 246 -28.94 33.12 47.62
N PRO A 247 -28.37 34.33 47.46
CA PRO A 247 -28.76 35.48 48.24
C PRO A 247 -29.81 36.27 47.47
N LEU A 248 -30.88 36.60 48.20
CA LEU A 248 -32.02 37.40 47.78
C LEU A 248 -31.63 38.76 47.18
N HIS A 249 -32.36 39.15 46.14
CA HIS A 249 -32.40 40.49 45.53
C HIS A 249 -32.57 41.59 46.58
N PRO A 250 -32.07 42.81 46.30
CA PRO A 250 -32.96 43.97 46.41
C PRO A 250 -33.14 44.68 45.08
N THR A 251 -34.39 44.92 44.75
CA THR A 251 -34.91 45.78 43.71
C THR A 251 -34.51 47.24 43.95
N THR A 252 -34.02 47.92 42.92
CA THR A 252 -34.31 49.35 42.70
C THR A 252 -34.43 49.65 41.19
N LEU A 253 -35.62 50.11 40.80
CA LEU A 253 -35.90 50.92 39.60
C LEU A 253 -36.17 52.36 40.10
N PRO A 254 -36.44 53.34 39.23
CA PRO A 254 -35.54 54.07 38.34
C PRO A 254 -35.54 55.58 38.69
N SER A 255 -34.75 56.43 38.02
CA SER A 255 -35.11 57.85 37.91
C SER A 255 -34.36 58.58 36.79
N SER A 256 -35.17 59.13 35.88
CA SER A 256 -35.02 60.39 35.12
C SER A 256 -33.98 60.50 34.02
#